data_AF-A0A1H6G2K7-F1
#
_entry.id   AF-A0A1H6G2K7-F1
#
_cell.length_a   1.000
_cell.length_b   1.000
_cell.length_c   1.000
_cell.angle_alpha   90.00
_cell.angle_beta   90.00
_cell.angle_gamma   90.00
#
_symmetry.space_group_name_H-M   'P 1'
#
loop_
_entity.id
_entity.type
_entity.pdbx_description
1 polymer ?
#
loop_
_entity_poly.entity_id
_entity_poly.type
_entity_poly.pdbx_seq_one_letter_code
_entity_poly.pdbx_strand_id
1 'polypeptide(L)'
;MTRLLALLLALFALSPSLSVPARAADDISAASRSVVRVVTVAMVDGEVVGFGHGSGIAISPTRIVTNAHVVESAAKYPGNVALGVVPSEGQKSFAGKLIAIDTARDLALIEITEGRLPAAAIYTGPLDSGADVVALGYPGNVDLATARSANDYITPRTPTRSEGNMSNMQSVDGVAMLIHTAKISRGNSGGPLVDQCGRITGINTAITRADDGDSPFAFAIAGRELMRFLADANQPYTSVGTTCVSMAEADARDRAAIDAEARASAEANAAKEAAAKLDRDLKQARAEEDALASRENRIALAGVFFVIGALAAGAGLMFYNQKNLRNAKIAGGAGAVLILGAAVLFVTRPDAHAEIAEETAAVAATGAPKLAQGNFLCTIRPDRSRITVSATTDVPIAIGKGGCVNGRTQYTQGADDRWQRILVPNDEATVTVASIDATGRDYRVDRYLLDAETMTKARETRAAITLKSCTANPDELAGLAAQQDAIRSALPASPNERLVYRCQPASGAAVKPAAAP
;
A
#
# COMPACT_ATOMS: atom_id res chain seq x y z
N MET A 1 -49.34 7.99 38.96
CA MET A 1 -48.57 8.98 38.19
C MET A 1 -47.05 8.85 38.37
N THR A 2 -46.54 8.43 39.53
CA THR A 2 -45.09 8.29 39.80
C THR A 2 -44.40 7.14 39.06
N ARG A 3 -45.08 6.01 38.79
CA ARG A 3 -44.51 4.89 38.01
C ARG A 3 -44.40 5.17 36.50
N LEU A 4 -45.26 6.03 35.95
CA LEU A 4 -45.21 6.42 34.54
C LEU A 4 -44.03 7.38 34.29
N LEU A 5 -43.77 8.28 35.25
CA LEU A 5 -42.67 9.24 35.18
C LEU A 5 -41.28 8.56 35.28
N ALA A 6 -41.16 7.51 36.11
CA ALA A 6 -39.93 6.72 36.22
C ALA A 6 -39.61 5.91 34.94
N LEU A 7 -40.64 5.41 34.23
CA LEU A 7 -40.46 4.72 32.95
C LEU A 7 -40.05 5.68 31.82
N LEU A 8 -40.57 6.91 31.83
CA LEU A 8 -40.21 7.95 30.86
C LEU A 8 -38.78 8.48 31.06
N LEU A 9 -38.28 8.57 32.31
CA LEU A 9 -36.88 8.91 32.58
C LEU A 9 -35.90 7.76 32.24
N ALA A 10 -36.30 6.51 32.39
CA ALA A 10 -35.49 5.36 31.98
C ALA A 10 -35.38 5.23 30.45
N LEU A 11 -36.41 5.63 29.69
CA LEU A 11 -36.34 5.68 28.22
C LEU A 11 -35.45 6.81 27.69
N PHE A 12 -35.30 7.92 28.40
CA PHE A 12 -34.40 9.01 27.98
C PHE A 12 -32.91 8.69 28.20
N ALA A 13 -32.58 7.82 29.15
CA ALA A 13 -31.21 7.35 29.40
C ALA A 13 -30.71 6.29 28.38
N LEU A 14 -31.60 5.77 27.54
CA LEU A 14 -31.31 4.81 26.44
C LEU A 14 -31.39 5.46 25.07
N SER A 15 -31.25 6.79 25.00
CA SER A 15 -31.08 7.49 23.73
C SER A 15 -29.68 7.15 23.19
N PRO A 16 -29.54 6.43 22.06
CA PRO A 16 -28.24 6.30 21.42
C PRO A 16 -27.77 7.72 21.11
N SER A 17 -26.59 8.09 21.61
CA SER A 17 -25.91 9.29 21.17
C SER A 17 -25.88 9.23 19.64
N LEU A 18 -26.58 10.15 18.99
CA LEU A 18 -26.49 10.37 17.55
C LEU A 18 -25.03 10.77 17.28
N SER A 19 -24.20 9.75 17.11
CA SER A 19 -22.84 9.89 16.66
C SER A 19 -22.97 10.43 15.26
N VAL A 20 -22.66 11.72 15.06
CA VAL A 20 -22.53 12.28 13.72
C VAL A 20 -21.56 11.34 13.00
N PRO A 21 -21.97 10.65 11.92
CA PRO A 21 -21.06 9.78 11.21
C PRO A 21 -19.89 10.64 10.78
N ALA A 22 -18.69 10.30 11.26
CA ALA A 22 -17.49 10.98 10.84
C ALA A 22 -17.44 10.90 9.31
N ARG A 23 -17.43 12.06 8.64
CA ARG A 23 -17.47 12.14 7.18
C ARG A 23 -16.30 11.35 6.60
N ALA A 24 -16.59 10.36 5.76
CA ALA A 24 -15.59 9.70 4.95
C ALA A 24 -14.92 10.72 4.02
N ALA A 25 -13.65 10.52 3.69
CA ALA A 25 -12.99 11.37 2.70
C ALA A 25 -13.72 11.25 1.34
N ASP A 26 -14.05 12.39 0.75
CA ASP A 26 -14.68 12.47 -0.58
C ASP A 26 -13.60 12.72 -1.64
N ASP A 27 -13.33 11.70 -2.45
CA ASP A 27 -12.28 11.75 -3.47
C ASP A 27 -12.58 12.76 -4.58
N ILE A 28 -13.86 12.98 -4.90
CA ILE A 28 -14.25 13.99 -5.88
C ILE A 28 -13.98 15.39 -5.33
N SER A 29 -14.29 15.62 -4.05
CA SER A 29 -13.90 16.87 -3.38
C SER A 29 -12.37 17.05 -3.38
N ALA A 30 -11.61 15.97 -3.26
CA ALA A 30 -10.15 16.03 -3.37
C ALA A 30 -9.65 16.38 -4.78
N ALA A 31 -10.18 15.72 -5.80
CA ALA A 31 -9.88 16.03 -7.19
C ALA A 31 -10.27 17.45 -7.57
N SER A 32 -11.39 17.96 -7.04
CA SER A 32 -11.87 19.32 -7.27
C SER A 32 -10.85 20.39 -6.87
N ARG A 33 -9.94 20.09 -5.94
CA ARG A 33 -8.86 21.00 -5.54
C ARG A 33 -7.72 21.12 -6.55
N SER A 34 -7.63 20.18 -7.48
CA SER A 34 -6.70 20.23 -8.61
C SER A 34 -7.29 21.00 -9.80
N VAL A 35 -8.59 21.30 -9.78
CA VAL A 35 -9.30 22.00 -10.84
C VAL A 35 -9.13 23.50 -10.66
N VAL A 36 -8.91 24.20 -11.76
CA VAL A 36 -8.70 25.65 -11.78
C VAL A 36 -9.59 26.30 -12.83
N ARG A 37 -9.91 27.57 -12.63
CA ARG A 37 -10.47 28.40 -13.70
C ARG A 37 -9.31 29.02 -14.47
N VAL A 38 -9.36 28.90 -15.79
CA VAL A 38 -8.42 29.54 -16.70
C VAL A 38 -9.09 30.79 -17.23
N VAL A 39 -8.42 31.94 -17.15
CA VAL A 39 -8.94 33.22 -17.64
C VAL A 39 -7.98 33.82 -18.66
N THR A 40 -8.54 34.44 -19.70
CA THR A 40 -7.80 35.23 -20.69
C THR A 40 -8.28 36.67 -20.61
N VAL A 41 -7.36 37.61 -20.41
CA VAL A 41 -7.67 39.04 -20.32
C VAL A 41 -6.95 39.77 -21.44
N ALA A 42 -7.72 40.30 -22.40
CA ALA A 42 -7.20 41.10 -23.51
C ALA A 42 -7.12 42.57 -23.09
N MET A 43 -5.94 43.16 -23.28
CA MET A 43 -5.65 44.56 -22.96
C MET A 43 -5.21 45.33 -24.20
N VAL A 44 -5.77 46.52 -24.35
CA VAL A 44 -5.37 47.53 -25.35
C VAL A 44 -5.23 48.85 -24.61
N ASP A 45 -4.08 49.51 -24.74
CA ASP A 45 -3.77 50.79 -24.09
C ASP A 45 -3.99 50.83 -22.57
N GLY A 46 -3.84 49.68 -21.90
CA GLY A 46 -4.03 49.54 -20.45
C GLY A 46 -5.48 49.30 -20.02
N GLU A 47 -6.43 49.25 -20.95
CA GLU A 47 -7.83 48.92 -20.68
C GLU A 47 -8.15 47.47 -21.04
N VAL A 48 -9.02 46.83 -20.23
CA VAL A 48 -9.52 45.48 -20.51
C VAL A 48 -10.59 45.57 -21.59
N VAL A 49 -10.26 45.08 -22.79
CA VAL A 49 -11.16 45.10 -23.96
C VAL A 49 -11.79 43.73 -24.27
N GLY A 50 -11.33 42.67 -23.60
CA GLY A 50 -11.87 41.33 -23.79
C GLY A 50 -11.60 40.42 -22.60
N PHE A 51 -12.57 39.56 -22.28
CA PHE A 51 -12.49 38.59 -21.20
C PHE A 51 -13.01 37.23 -21.67
N GLY A 52 -12.21 36.19 -21.45
CA GLY A 52 -12.57 34.81 -21.71
C GLY A 52 -12.27 33.95 -20.49
N HIS A 53 -13.02 32.87 -20.30
CA HIS A 53 -12.75 31.90 -19.24
C HIS A 53 -13.12 30.48 -19.65
N GLY A 54 -12.43 29.54 -19.04
CA GLY A 54 -12.68 28.11 -19.11
C GLY A 54 -12.22 27.43 -17.83
N SER A 55 -12.09 26.12 -17.88
CA SER A 55 -11.60 25.30 -16.79
C SER A 55 -10.24 24.70 -17.14
N GLY A 56 -9.54 24.20 -16.15
CA GLY A 56 -8.28 23.49 -16.29
C GLY A 56 -8.07 22.51 -15.14
N ILE A 57 -7.10 21.63 -15.29
CA ILE A 57 -6.74 20.63 -14.27
C ILE A 57 -5.23 20.58 -14.11
N ALA A 58 -4.75 20.67 -12.86
CA ALA A 58 -3.34 20.52 -12.53
C ALA A 58 -2.92 19.05 -12.65
N ILE A 59 -1.94 18.78 -13.52
CA ILE A 59 -1.32 17.44 -13.71
C ILE A 59 0.02 17.33 -12.97
N SER A 60 0.55 18.46 -12.51
CA SER A 60 1.68 18.57 -11.58
C SER A 60 1.52 19.88 -10.79
N PRO A 61 2.32 20.12 -9.74
CA PRO A 61 2.15 21.30 -8.88
C PRO A 61 2.14 22.65 -9.60
N THR A 62 2.74 22.76 -10.79
CA THR A 62 2.83 24.02 -11.54
C THR A 62 2.34 23.90 -12.98
N ARG A 63 1.79 22.75 -13.40
CA ARG A 63 1.39 22.51 -14.80
C ARG A 63 -0.08 22.17 -14.88
N ILE A 64 -0.80 22.93 -15.70
CA ILE A 64 -2.24 22.87 -15.86
C ILE A 64 -2.57 22.51 -17.30
N VAL A 65 -3.41 21.51 -17.48
CA VAL A 65 -4.00 21.18 -18.77
C VAL A 65 -5.33 21.90 -18.92
N THR A 66 -5.60 22.39 -20.12
CA THR A 66 -6.89 22.96 -20.53
C THR A 66 -7.12 22.67 -22.02
N ASN A 67 -8.20 23.19 -22.60
CA ASN A 67 -8.40 23.10 -24.05
C ASN A 67 -7.62 24.17 -24.82
N ALA A 68 -7.25 23.86 -26.07
CA ALA A 68 -6.56 24.80 -26.94
C ALA A 68 -7.41 26.04 -27.24
N HIS A 69 -8.71 25.86 -27.48
CA HIS A 69 -9.62 26.98 -27.76
C HIS A 69 -9.81 27.93 -26.56
N VAL A 70 -9.58 27.47 -25.32
CA VAL A 70 -9.66 28.33 -24.12
C VAL A 70 -8.51 29.34 -24.09
N VAL A 71 -7.35 28.98 -24.65
CA VAL A 71 -6.13 29.79 -24.64
C VAL A 71 -5.77 30.38 -26.01
N GLU A 72 -6.60 30.16 -27.03
CA GLU A 72 -6.32 30.55 -28.42
C GLU A 72 -6.01 32.05 -28.57
N SER A 73 -6.77 32.90 -27.86
CA SER A 73 -6.55 34.35 -27.86
C SER A 73 -5.17 34.73 -27.32
N ALA A 74 -4.71 34.05 -26.26
CA ALA A 74 -3.38 34.24 -25.68
C ALA A 74 -2.27 33.72 -26.60
N ALA A 75 -2.52 32.62 -27.31
CA ALA A 75 -1.58 32.10 -28.31
C ALA A 75 -1.43 33.03 -29.51
N LYS A 76 -2.52 33.64 -29.96
CA LYS A 76 -2.55 34.54 -31.13
C LYS A 76 -2.00 35.94 -30.84
N TYR A 77 -2.19 36.44 -29.63
CA TYR A 77 -1.80 37.81 -29.24
C TYR A 77 -1.06 37.84 -27.89
N PRO A 78 0.14 37.23 -27.79
CA PRO A 78 0.85 37.04 -26.51
C PRO A 78 1.30 38.34 -25.83
N GLY A 79 1.37 39.47 -26.56
CA GLY A 79 1.69 40.78 -25.99
C GLY A 79 0.48 41.55 -25.45
N ASN A 80 -0.74 41.13 -25.80
CA ASN A 80 -1.98 41.84 -25.48
C ASN A 80 -2.93 41.00 -24.62
N VAL A 81 -2.75 39.68 -24.58
CA VAL A 81 -3.65 38.78 -23.85
C VAL A 81 -2.88 38.08 -22.74
N ALA A 82 -3.23 38.39 -21.50
CA ALA A 82 -2.69 37.74 -20.31
C ALA A 82 -3.46 36.45 -19.99
N LEU A 83 -2.73 35.41 -19.58
CA LEU A 83 -3.30 34.18 -19.04
C LEU A 83 -3.28 34.22 -17.51
N GLY A 84 -4.42 33.92 -16.89
CA GLY A 84 -4.55 33.77 -15.45
C GLY A 84 -5.05 32.37 -15.09
N VAL A 85 -4.59 31.86 -13.96
CA VAL A 85 -5.02 30.60 -13.35
C VAL A 85 -5.58 30.91 -11.98
N VAL A 86 -6.85 30.60 -11.76
CA VAL A 86 -7.59 30.87 -10.53
C VAL A 86 -7.86 29.53 -9.84
N PRO A 87 -7.22 29.25 -8.69
CA PRO A 87 -7.39 27.99 -7.98
C PRO A 87 -8.80 27.76 -7.44
N SER A 88 -9.09 26.53 -7.02
CA SER A 88 -10.34 26.20 -6.35
C SER A 88 -10.44 26.74 -4.91
N GLU A 89 -9.29 27.00 -4.28
CA GLU A 89 -9.15 27.40 -2.88
C GLU A 89 -8.00 28.39 -2.68
N GLY A 90 -7.96 29.02 -1.51
CA GLY A 90 -6.97 30.05 -1.19
C GLY A 90 -7.44 31.45 -1.57
N GLN A 91 -6.50 32.39 -1.66
CA GLN A 91 -6.80 33.83 -1.82
C GLN A 91 -6.14 34.47 -3.04
N LYS A 92 -5.26 33.74 -3.75
CA LYS A 92 -4.45 34.31 -4.83
C LYS A 92 -4.73 33.58 -6.14
N SER A 93 -4.75 34.37 -7.22
CA SER A 93 -4.70 33.89 -8.59
C SER A 93 -3.28 34.02 -9.12
N PHE A 94 -2.92 33.18 -10.08
CA PHE A 94 -1.56 33.06 -10.59
C PHE A 94 -1.49 33.49 -12.05
N ALA A 95 -0.38 34.13 -12.43
CA ALA A 95 -0.07 34.35 -13.84
C ALA A 95 0.27 33.01 -14.52
N GLY A 96 -0.31 32.79 -15.70
CA GLY A 96 -0.09 31.61 -16.52
C GLY A 96 0.81 31.91 -17.72
N LYS A 97 1.63 30.93 -18.10
CA LYS A 97 2.42 30.93 -19.34
C LYS A 97 2.03 29.74 -20.19
N LEU A 98 1.74 29.97 -21.47
CA LEU A 98 1.49 28.88 -22.42
C LEU A 98 2.80 28.14 -22.74
N ILE A 99 2.81 26.81 -22.53
CA ILE A 99 3.98 25.94 -22.72
C ILE A 99 3.86 25.10 -23.98
N ALA A 100 2.68 24.50 -24.20
CA ALA A 100 2.39 23.70 -25.38
C ALA A 100 0.93 23.89 -25.77
N ILE A 101 0.64 23.79 -27.06
CA ILE A 101 -0.70 23.85 -27.62
C ILE A 101 -0.81 22.87 -28.79
N ASP A 102 -1.87 22.10 -28.81
CA ASP A 102 -2.25 21.18 -29.88
C ASP A 102 -3.69 21.48 -30.27
N THR A 103 -3.86 22.22 -31.35
CA THR A 103 -5.18 22.60 -31.86
C THR A 103 -5.92 21.44 -32.51
N ALA A 104 -5.22 20.37 -32.93
CA ALA A 104 -5.85 19.21 -33.54
C ALA A 104 -6.54 18.34 -32.47
N ARG A 105 -5.89 18.16 -31.31
CA ARG A 105 -6.48 17.45 -30.16
C ARG A 105 -7.29 18.35 -29.22
N ASP A 106 -7.29 19.66 -29.47
CA ASP A 106 -7.87 20.70 -28.60
C ASP A 106 -7.32 20.65 -27.16
N LEU A 107 -6.00 20.54 -27.01
CA LEU A 107 -5.32 20.51 -25.72
C LEU A 107 -4.25 21.60 -25.61
N ALA A 108 -4.08 22.16 -24.42
CA ALA A 108 -3.02 23.11 -24.10
C ALA A 108 -2.45 22.86 -22.71
N LEU A 109 -1.17 23.24 -22.53
CA LEU A 109 -0.43 23.14 -21.27
C LEU A 109 0.00 24.53 -20.83
N ILE A 110 -0.40 24.92 -19.62
CA ILE A 110 -0.06 26.18 -18.97
C ILE A 110 0.88 25.90 -17.79
N GLU A 111 1.86 26.78 -17.58
CA GLU A 111 2.69 26.83 -16.37
C GLU A 111 2.29 28.03 -15.51
N ILE A 112 2.15 27.84 -14.21
CA ILE A 112 2.12 28.93 -13.23
C ILE A 112 3.54 29.20 -12.73
N THR A 113 3.90 30.48 -12.59
CA THR A 113 5.24 30.90 -12.15
C THR A 113 5.36 31.04 -10.64
N GLU A 114 4.23 31.13 -9.94
CA GLU A 114 4.16 31.29 -8.49
C GLU A 114 3.13 30.34 -7.90
N GLY A 115 3.39 29.85 -6.69
CA GLY A 115 2.49 28.92 -6.00
C GLY A 115 2.60 27.48 -6.48
N ARG A 116 1.78 26.61 -5.88
CA ARG A 116 1.65 25.20 -6.20
C ARG A 116 0.21 24.77 -6.04
N LEU A 117 -0.22 23.82 -6.85
CA LEU A 117 -1.55 23.23 -6.84
C LEU A 117 -1.48 21.74 -6.50
N PRO A 118 -2.52 21.15 -5.87
CA PRO A 118 -2.69 19.71 -5.84
C PRO A 118 -2.73 19.17 -7.27
N ALA A 119 -2.04 18.07 -7.53
CA ALA A 119 -2.01 17.42 -8.83
C ALA A 119 -2.95 16.22 -8.86
N ALA A 120 -3.71 16.07 -9.94
CA ALA A 120 -4.56 14.90 -10.19
C ALA A 120 -3.82 13.84 -11.02
N ALA A 121 -4.21 12.58 -10.84
CA ALA A 121 -3.68 11.47 -11.64
C ALA A 121 -4.61 11.12 -12.80
N ILE A 122 -4.02 10.59 -13.88
CA ILE A 122 -4.74 10.11 -15.06
C ILE A 122 -5.10 8.65 -14.88
N TYR A 123 -6.36 8.30 -15.10
CA TYR A 123 -6.80 6.91 -15.11
C TYR A 123 -6.43 6.22 -16.43
N THR A 124 -5.86 5.02 -16.32
CA THR A 124 -5.36 4.23 -17.47
C THR A 124 -6.02 2.86 -17.59
N GLY A 125 -6.89 2.52 -16.64
CA GLY A 125 -7.67 1.28 -16.69
C GLY A 125 -8.85 1.37 -17.67
N PRO A 126 -9.63 0.28 -17.79
CA PRO A 126 -10.81 0.24 -18.65
C PRO A 126 -11.90 1.18 -18.13
N LEU A 127 -12.62 1.81 -19.05
CA LEU A 127 -13.77 2.67 -18.78
C LEU A 127 -14.95 2.21 -19.64
N ASP A 128 -15.84 1.42 -19.06
CA ASP A 128 -16.96 0.80 -19.75
C ASP A 128 -18.18 1.73 -19.84
N SER A 129 -19.06 1.47 -20.82
CA SER A 129 -20.38 2.09 -20.87
C SER A 129 -21.15 1.82 -19.58
N GLY A 130 -21.82 2.85 -19.07
CA GLY A 130 -22.52 2.83 -17.78
C GLY A 130 -21.66 3.26 -16.59
N ALA A 131 -20.33 3.31 -16.72
CA ALA A 131 -19.47 3.75 -15.63
C ALA A 131 -19.81 5.17 -15.14
N ASP A 132 -19.94 5.35 -13.84
CA ASP A 132 -20.21 6.66 -13.24
C ASP A 132 -19.02 7.60 -13.42
N VAL A 133 -19.29 8.80 -13.90
CA VAL A 133 -18.30 9.86 -14.12
C VAL A 133 -18.80 11.19 -13.59
N VAL A 134 -17.84 12.05 -13.26
CA VAL A 134 -18.10 13.37 -12.73
C VAL A 134 -17.36 14.41 -13.55
N ALA A 135 -18.07 15.38 -14.08
CA ALA A 135 -17.49 16.57 -14.69
C ALA A 135 -17.25 17.63 -13.60
N LEU A 136 -16.04 18.17 -13.57
CA LEU A 136 -15.65 19.27 -12.69
C LEU A 136 -15.26 20.49 -13.52
N GLY A 137 -15.76 21.66 -13.16
CA GLY A 137 -15.40 22.89 -13.88
C GLY A 137 -16.13 24.13 -13.40
N TYR A 138 -16.01 25.19 -14.19
CA TYR A 138 -16.54 26.52 -13.94
C TYR A 138 -17.57 26.91 -15.00
N PRO A 139 -18.81 26.37 -14.90
CA PRO A 139 -19.89 26.66 -15.82
C PRO A 139 -20.25 28.16 -15.84
N GLY A 140 -20.18 28.78 -17.02
CA GLY A 140 -20.47 30.20 -17.21
C GLY A 140 -21.93 30.56 -16.90
N ASN A 141 -22.88 29.63 -16.99
CA ASN A 141 -24.26 29.89 -16.56
C ASN A 141 -24.42 29.99 -15.03
N VAL A 142 -23.56 29.30 -14.26
CA VAL A 142 -23.50 29.49 -12.81
C VAL A 142 -22.85 30.82 -12.48
N ASP A 143 -21.81 31.21 -13.22
CA ASP A 143 -21.21 32.54 -13.06
C ASP A 143 -22.20 33.65 -13.41
N LEU A 144 -22.95 33.55 -14.51
CA LEU A 144 -24.00 34.52 -14.85
C LEU A 144 -25.08 34.65 -13.76
N ALA A 145 -25.39 33.56 -13.06
CA ALA A 145 -26.38 33.56 -11.99
C ALA A 145 -25.83 34.06 -10.64
N THR A 146 -24.51 34.00 -10.42
CA THR A 146 -23.90 34.23 -9.09
C THR A 146 -22.91 35.39 -9.03
N ALA A 147 -22.29 35.75 -10.15
CA ALA A 147 -21.32 36.83 -10.24
C ALA A 147 -22.01 38.19 -10.11
N ARG A 148 -21.54 38.99 -9.16
CA ARG A 148 -21.92 40.37 -8.90
C ARG A 148 -20.89 41.36 -9.44
N SER A 149 -19.66 40.90 -9.72
CA SER A 149 -18.58 41.74 -10.25
C SER A 149 -17.59 40.95 -11.11
N ALA A 150 -16.77 41.66 -11.90
CA ALA A 150 -15.67 41.06 -12.65
C ALA A 150 -14.63 40.37 -11.74
N ASN A 151 -14.51 40.81 -10.48
CA ASN A 151 -13.60 40.20 -9.51
C ASN A 151 -13.99 38.76 -9.16
N ASP A 152 -15.24 38.37 -9.34
CA ASP A 152 -15.73 37.03 -8.99
C ASP A 152 -15.17 35.95 -9.92
N TYR A 153 -14.68 36.35 -11.11
CA TYR A 153 -14.03 35.44 -12.05
C TYR A 153 -12.57 35.17 -11.69
N ILE A 154 -11.92 36.09 -10.97
CA ILE A 154 -10.52 35.99 -10.55
C ILE A 154 -10.37 35.68 -9.06
N THR A 155 -11.48 35.41 -8.37
CA THR A 155 -11.49 34.98 -6.97
C THR A 155 -11.57 33.46 -6.90
N PRO A 156 -10.68 32.79 -6.16
CA PRO A 156 -10.74 31.34 -5.96
C PRO A 156 -12.11 30.88 -5.45
N ARG A 157 -12.64 29.82 -6.06
CA ARG A 157 -13.91 29.20 -5.66
C ARG A 157 -13.94 27.72 -6.04
N THR A 158 -14.65 26.92 -5.26
CA THR A 158 -14.86 25.49 -5.57
C THR A 158 -15.52 25.33 -6.94
N PRO A 159 -15.05 24.40 -7.79
CA PRO A 159 -15.69 24.11 -9.07
C PRO A 159 -17.08 23.48 -8.86
N THR A 160 -17.91 23.57 -9.89
CA THR A 160 -19.18 22.85 -9.94
C THR A 160 -18.95 21.37 -10.22
N ARG A 161 -19.63 20.52 -9.47
CA ARG A 161 -19.67 19.06 -9.65
C ARG A 161 -20.92 18.68 -10.43
N SER A 162 -20.77 17.95 -11.53
CA SER A 162 -21.88 17.37 -12.27
C SER A 162 -21.69 15.88 -12.50
N GLU A 163 -22.66 15.08 -12.08
CA GLU A 163 -22.61 13.62 -12.17
C GLU A 163 -23.32 13.12 -13.43
N GLY A 164 -22.84 12.01 -13.97
CA GLY A 164 -23.47 11.28 -15.06
C GLY A 164 -22.78 9.96 -15.32
N ASN A 165 -23.03 9.38 -16.48
CA ASN A 165 -22.52 8.07 -16.87
C ASN A 165 -21.85 8.13 -18.22
N MET A 166 -20.83 7.29 -18.39
CA MET A 166 -20.22 7.01 -19.68
C MET A 166 -21.25 6.35 -20.60
N SER A 167 -21.42 6.92 -21.79
CA SER A 167 -22.30 6.37 -22.81
C SER A 167 -21.51 5.50 -23.79
N ASN A 168 -20.51 6.07 -24.44
CA ASN A 168 -19.65 5.37 -25.41
C ASN A 168 -18.34 6.13 -25.60
N MET A 169 -17.39 5.54 -26.33
CA MET A 169 -16.19 6.19 -26.85
C MET A 169 -16.22 6.17 -28.38
N GLN A 170 -15.97 7.30 -29.02
CA GLN A 170 -15.93 7.42 -30.48
C GLN A 170 -14.75 8.27 -30.96
N SER A 171 -14.31 8.05 -32.19
CA SER A 171 -13.31 8.92 -32.83
C SER A 171 -14.02 10.04 -33.58
N VAL A 172 -13.71 11.29 -33.26
CA VAL A 172 -14.19 12.48 -33.98
C VAL A 172 -12.96 13.16 -34.57
N ASP A 173 -12.91 13.29 -35.90
CA ASP A 173 -11.78 13.88 -36.62
C ASP A 173 -10.40 13.28 -36.24
N GLY A 174 -10.36 11.97 -35.98
CA GLY A 174 -9.15 11.25 -35.57
C GLY A 174 -8.77 11.40 -34.09
N VAL A 175 -9.54 12.16 -33.30
CA VAL A 175 -9.35 12.31 -31.85
C VAL A 175 -10.33 11.40 -31.11
N ALA A 176 -9.84 10.67 -30.12
CA ALA A 176 -10.70 9.84 -29.28
C ALA A 176 -11.48 10.67 -28.27
N MET A 177 -12.80 10.54 -28.31
CA MET A 177 -13.73 11.29 -27.48
C MET A 177 -14.57 10.33 -26.64
N LEU A 178 -14.70 10.65 -25.36
CA LEU A 178 -15.65 10.06 -24.42
C LEU A 178 -16.97 10.80 -24.53
N ILE A 179 -18.06 10.05 -24.64
CA ILE A 179 -19.44 10.57 -24.60
C ILE A 179 -20.01 10.27 -23.23
N HIS A 180 -20.58 11.27 -22.56
CA HIS A 180 -21.17 11.12 -21.24
C HIS A 180 -22.44 11.95 -21.06
N THR A 181 -23.19 11.65 -19.99
CA THR A 181 -24.45 12.33 -19.65
C THR A 181 -24.29 13.40 -18.56
N ALA A 182 -23.10 13.55 -17.97
CA ALA A 182 -22.86 14.61 -16.98
C ALA A 182 -23.14 16.01 -17.58
N LYS A 183 -23.86 16.85 -16.84
CA LYS A 183 -24.33 18.15 -17.32
C LYS A 183 -23.19 19.15 -17.31
N ILE A 184 -22.69 19.47 -18.50
CA ILE A 184 -21.73 20.55 -18.71
C ILE A 184 -22.39 21.71 -19.47
N SER A 185 -21.73 22.86 -19.45
CA SER A 185 -22.08 24.09 -20.15
C SER A 185 -20.79 24.83 -20.55
N ARG A 186 -20.91 25.88 -21.37
CA ARG A 186 -19.77 26.78 -21.69
C ARG A 186 -19.07 27.19 -20.39
N GLY A 187 -17.74 27.12 -20.36
CA GLY A 187 -16.92 27.34 -19.16
C GLY A 187 -16.38 26.07 -18.51
N ASN A 188 -17.02 24.90 -18.72
CA ASN A 188 -16.46 23.61 -18.30
C ASN A 188 -15.32 23.12 -19.22
N SER A 189 -15.21 23.68 -20.42
CA SER A 189 -14.16 23.32 -21.39
C SER A 189 -12.78 23.47 -20.75
N GLY A 190 -11.99 22.41 -20.82
CA GLY A 190 -10.66 22.25 -20.24
C GLY A 190 -10.66 21.64 -18.84
N GLY A 191 -11.81 21.54 -18.19
CA GLY A 191 -11.99 20.87 -16.89
C GLY A 191 -12.02 19.35 -17.04
N PRO A 192 -11.72 18.58 -15.98
CA PRO A 192 -11.63 17.14 -16.10
C PRO A 192 -13.01 16.46 -16.05
N LEU A 193 -13.12 15.37 -16.79
CA LEU A 193 -14.04 14.28 -16.48
C LEU A 193 -13.26 13.27 -15.61
N VAL A 194 -13.81 12.91 -14.45
CA VAL A 194 -13.16 12.01 -13.50
C VAL A 194 -14.03 10.80 -13.17
N ASP A 195 -13.40 9.70 -12.75
CA ASP A 195 -14.09 8.57 -12.14
C ASP A 195 -14.43 8.82 -10.66
N GLN A 196 -15.07 7.85 -10.00
CA GLN A 196 -15.44 7.93 -8.58
C GLN A 196 -14.25 8.06 -7.61
N CYS A 197 -13.02 7.82 -8.07
CA CYS A 197 -11.80 7.98 -7.31
C CYS A 197 -11.10 9.32 -7.61
N GLY A 198 -11.74 10.21 -8.38
CA GLY A 198 -11.21 11.53 -8.70
C GLY A 198 -10.10 11.51 -9.75
N ARG A 199 -9.94 10.42 -10.50
CA ARG A 199 -8.88 10.25 -11.50
C ARG A 199 -9.36 10.69 -12.87
N ILE A 200 -8.52 11.40 -13.62
CA ILE A 200 -8.88 11.97 -14.91
C ILE A 200 -9.13 10.86 -15.93
N THR A 201 -10.35 10.76 -16.42
CA THR A 201 -10.75 9.89 -17.53
C THR A 201 -10.74 10.63 -18.87
N GLY A 202 -10.97 11.94 -18.85
CA GLY A 202 -10.89 12.81 -20.02
C GLY A 202 -10.93 14.31 -19.69
N ILE A 203 -10.88 15.16 -20.71
CA ILE A 203 -10.94 16.62 -20.59
C ILE A 203 -12.19 17.12 -21.31
N ASN A 204 -13.15 17.68 -20.57
CA ASN A 204 -14.41 18.20 -21.14
C ASN A 204 -14.11 19.28 -22.18
N THR A 205 -14.76 19.24 -23.34
CA THR A 205 -14.54 20.24 -24.41
C THR A 205 -15.85 20.79 -24.99
N ALA A 206 -16.75 19.90 -25.43
CA ALA A 206 -17.90 20.27 -26.26
C ALA A 206 -19.19 19.59 -25.80
N ILE A 207 -20.31 20.14 -26.26
CA ILE A 207 -21.67 19.61 -26.05
C ILE A 207 -22.28 19.46 -27.44
N THR A 208 -23.07 18.40 -27.67
CA THR A 208 -23.93 18.32 -28.86
C THR A 208 -24.81 19.57 -28.96
N ARG A 209 -24.94 20.13 -30.16
CA ARG A 209 -26.09 21.00 -30.47
C ARG A 209 -27.31 20.09 -30.59
N ALA A 210 -28.13 20.08 -29.55
CA ALA A 210 -29.44 19.44 -29.53
C ALA A 210 -30.48 20.46 -30.02
N ASP A 211 -31.38 20.05 -30.92
CA ASP A 211 -32.59 20.83 -31.21
C ASP A 211 -33.55 20.76 -30.01
N ASP A 212 -34.55 21.65 -29.94
CA ASP A 212 -35.52 21.68 -28.84
C ASP A 212 -36.22 20.31 -28.68
N GLY A 213 -35.85 19.58 -27.62
CA GLY A 213 -36.41 18.27 -27.27
C GLY A 213 -35.39 17.13 -27.15
N ASP A 214 -34.18 17.29 -27.68
CA ASP A 214 -33.15 16.25 -27.60
C ASP A 214 -32.38 16.28 -26.27
N SER A 215 -31.99 15.10 -25.77
CA SER A 215 -31.10 15.01 -24.60
C SER A 215 -29.65 15.30 -25.03
N PRO A 216 -29.03 16.40 -24.58
CA PRO A 216 -27.68 16.73 -25.02
C PRO A 216 -26.66 15.75 -24.44
N PHE A 217 -25.81 15.21 -25.30
CA PHE A 217 -24.61 14.48 -24.88
C PHE A 217 -23.43 15.44 -24.76
N ALA A 218 -22.56 15.14 -23.81
CA ALA A 218 -21.34 15.87 -23.56
C ALA A 218 -20.12 15.07 -24.04
N PHE A 219 -19.10 15.78 -24.47
CA PHE A 219 -17.86 15.21 -25.00
C PHE A 219 -16.66 15.63 -24.17
N ALA A 220 -15.82 14.64 -23.86
CA ALA A 220 -14.51 14.83 -23.27
C ALA A 220 -13.43 14.18 -24.13
N ILE A 221 -12.30 14.86 -24.32
CA ILE A 221 -11.12 14.29 -24.97
C ILE A 221 -10.61 13.16 -24.09
N ALA A 222 -10.49 11.94 -24.64
CA ALA A 222 -10.17 10.77 -23.84
C ALA A 222 -8.77 10.87 -23.22
N GLY A 223 -8.60 10.30 -22.02
CA GLY A 223 -7.34 10.31 -21.28
C GLY A 223 -6.13 9.77 -22.08
N ARG A 224 -6.37 8.89 -23.06
CA ARG A 224 -5.31 8.41 -23.98
C ARG A 224 -4.74 9.51 -24.88
N GLU A 225 -5.57 10.45 -25.34
CA GLU A 225 -5.11 11.58 -26.15
C GLU A 225 -4.41 12.61 -25.27
N LEU A 226 -4.88 12.81 -24.04
CA LEU A 226 -4.19 13.60 -23.02
C LEU A 226 -2.78 13.06 -22.75
N MET A 227 -2.62 11.76 -22.54
CA MET A 227 -1.30 11.16 -22.31
C MET A 227 -0.36 11.33 -23.50
N ARG A 228 -0.87 11.18 -24.73
CA ARG A 228 -0.08 11.46 -25.95
C ARG A 228 0.38 12.91 -26.01
N PHE A 229 -0.53 13.85 -25.78
CA PHE A 229 -0.20 15.28 -25.73
C PHE A 229 0.88 15.59 -24.66
N LEU A 230 0.75 15.02 -23.46
CA LEU A 230 1.74 15.22 -22.39
C LEU A 230 3.09 14.59 -22.73
N ALA A 231 3.10 13.43 -23.40
CA ALA A 231 4.32 12.81 -23.90
C ALA A 231 5.00 13.68 -24.98
N ASP A 232 4.24 14.18 -25.94
CA ASP A 232 4.73 15.10 -26.99
C ASP A 232 5.33 16.38 -26.36
N ALA A 233 4.75 16.86 -25.26
CA ALA A 233 5.22 18.02 -24.50
C ALA A 233 6.36 17.72 -23.50
N ASN A 234 6.84 16.47 -23.42
CA ASN A 234 7.82 16.01 -22.42
C ASN A 234 7.41 16.32 -20.96
N GLN A 235 6.12 16.27 -20.66
CA GLN A 235 5.56 16.59 -19.37
C GLN A 235 5.31 15.31 -18.54
N PRO A 236 6.00 15.10 -17.41
CA PRO A 236 5.70 14.01 -16.50
C PRO A 236 4.30 14.15 -15.89
N TYR A 237 3.64 13.03 -15.66
CA TYR A 237 2.33 12.96 -15.01
C TYR A 237 2.21 11.67 -14.20
N THR A 238 1.31 11.66 -13.22
CA THR A 238 0.96 10.44 -12.50
C THR A 238 -0.18 9.71 -13.20
N SER A 239 -0.04 8.40 -13.37
CA SER A 239 -1.09 7.54 -13.92
C SER A 239 -1.44 6.41 -12.98
N VAL A 240 -2.72 6.04 -12.92
CA VAL A 240 -3.22 4.94 -12.09
C VAL A 240 -4.07 4.00 -12.94
N GLY A 241 -3.77 2.71 -12.89
CA GLY A 241 -4.47 1.67 -13.66
C GLY A 241 -5.37 0.75 -12.83
N THR A 242 -5.34 0.85 -11.50
CA THR A 242 -6.13 -0.01 -10.62
C THR A 242 -7.62 0.34 -10.66
N THR A 243 -8.50 -0.61 -10.45
CA THR A 243 -9.96 -0.35 -10.37
C THR A 243 -10.28 0.59 -9.20
N CYS A 244 -11.23 1.51 -9.41
CA CYS A 244 -11.73 2.34 -8.30
C CYS A 244 -12.58 1.49 -7.37
N VAL A 245 -12.28 1.54 -6.08
CA VAL A 245 -13.03 0.84 -5.02
C VAL A 245 -13.21 1.78 -3.85
N SER A 246 -14.22 1.55 -3.02
CA SER A 246 -14.37 2.28 -1.77
C SER A 246 -13.26 1.90 -0.77
N MET A 247 -13.01 2.77 0.22
CA MET A 247 -12.10 2.44 1.32
C MET A 247 -12.56 1.21 2.11
N ALA A 248 -13.87 1.06 2.33
CA ALA A 248 -14.41 -0.10 3.04
C ALA A 248 -14.14 -1.42 2.30
N GLU A 249 -14.25 -1.42 0.97
CA GLU A 249 -13.90 -2.57 0.14
C GLU A 249 -12.39 -2.83 0.14
N ALA A 250 -11.56 -1.79 0.07
CA ALA A 250 -10.12 -1.93 0.19
C ALA A 250 -9.71 -2.56 1.53
N ASP A 251 -10.32 -2.11 2.63
CA ASP A 251 -10.11 -2.65 3.98
C ASP A 251 -10.58 -4.11 4.11
N ALA A 252 -11.67 -4.47 3.44
CA ALA A 252 -12.14 -5.85 3.39
C ALA A 252 -11.18 -6.76 2.60
N ARG A 253 -10.66 -6.28 1.46
CA ARG A 253 -9.65 -7.01 0.66
C ARG A 253 -8.35 -7.19 1.42
N ASP A 254 -7.89 -6.14 2.10
CA ASP A 254 -6.67 -6.16 2.89
C ASP A 254 -6.75 -7.21 4.02
N ARG A 255 -7.85 -7.19 4.79
CA ARG A 255 -8.12 -8.21 5.83
C ARG A 255 -8.19 -9.62 5.26
N ALA A 256 -8.93 -9.81 4.17
CA ALA A 256 -9.04 -11.12 3.52
C ALA A 256 -7.67 -11.65 3.03
N ALA A 257 -6.79 -10.77 2.53
CA ALA A 257 -5.44 -11.12 2.13
C ALA A 257 -4.58 -11.52 3.33
N ILE A 258 -4.64 -10.78 4.43
CA ILE A 258 -3.94 -11.12 5.68
C ILE A 258 -4.42 -12.49 6.21
N ASP A 259 -5.73 -12.73 6.25
CA ASP A 259 -6.31 -14.00 6.72
C ASP A 259 -5.92 -15.17 5.81
N ALA A 260 -5.80 -14.94 4.51
CA ALA A 260 -5.34 -15.95 3.56
C ALA A 260 -3.83 -16.26 3.74
N GLU A 261 -2.99 -15.23 3.92
CA GLU A 261 -1.55 -15.38 4.18
C GLU A 261 -1.30 -16.09 5.53
N ALA A 262 -2.10 -15.79 6.55
CA ALA A 262 -2.04 -16.45 7.86
C ALA A 262 -2.41 -17.94 7.77
N ARG A 263 -3.50 -18.27 7.05
CA ARG A 263 -3.90 -19.67 6.80
C ARG A 263 -2.84 -20.45 6.04
N ALA A 264 -2.33 -19.89 4.95
CA ALA A 264 -1.26 -20.51 4.16
C ALA A 264 0.02 -20.74 4.99
N SER A 265 0.36 -19.80 5.88
CA SER A 265 1.52 -19.94 6.78
C SER A 265 1.30 -21.03 7.84
N ALA A 266 0.10 -21.12 8.40
CA ALA A 266 -0.26 -22.16 9.37
C ALA A 266 -0.21 -23.56 8.73
N GLU A 267 -0.75 -23.73 7.52
CA GLU A 267 -0.69 -24.98 6.76
C GLU A 267 0.76 -25.36 6.42
N ALA A 268 1.58 -24.40 6.00
CA ALA A 268 3.00 -24.64 5.71
C ALA A 268 3.78 -25.06 6.97
N ASN A 269 3.49 -24.46 8.13
CA ASN A 269 4.12 -24.84 9.39
C ASN A 269 3.66 -26.23 9.85
N ALA A 270 2.36 -26.53 9.76
CA ALA A 270 1.83 -27.87 10.06
C ALA A 270 2.45 -28.95 9.16
N ALA A 271 2.63 -28.65 7.86
CA ALA A 271 3.30 -29.55 6.93
C ALA A 271 4.78 -29.78 7.30
N LYS A 272 5.50 -28.73 7.73
CA LYS A 272 6.89 -28.86 8.21
C LYS A 272 6.97 -29.67 9.50
N GLU A 273 6.07 -29.46 10.45
CA GLU A 273 6.01 -30.21 11.69
C GLU A 273 5.69 -31.70 11.44
N ALA A 274 4.74 -31.98 10.53
CA ALA A 274 4.43 -33.34 10.10
C ALA A 274 5.63 -34.01 9.42
N ALA A 275 6.34 -33.29 8.54
CA ALA A 275 7.56 -33.79 7.89
C ALA A 275 8.68 -34.05 8.91
N ALA A 276 8.88 -33.14 9.88
CA ALA A 276 9.87 -33.31 10.94
C ALA A 276 9.51 -34.48 11.88
N LYS A 277 8.23 -34.71 12.15
CA LYS A 277 7.77 -35.87 12.91
C LYS A 277 8.04 -37.17 12.15
N LEU A 278 7.67 -37.23 10.87
CA LEU A 278 7.91 -38.40 10.04
C LEU A 278 9.42 -38.72 9.93
N ASP A 279 10.28 -37.71 9.80
CA ASP A 279 11.74 -37.90 9.81
C ASP A 279 12.24 -38.50 11.13
N ARG A 280 11.72 -38.02 12.28
CA ARG A 280 12.04 -38.60 13.60
C ARG A 280 11.56 -40.04 13.70
N ASP A 281 10.33 -40.33 13.28
CA ASP A 281 9.75 -41.67 13.33
C ASP A 281 10.55 -42.65 12.44
N LEU A 282 10.97 -42.22 11.24
CA LEU A 282 11.82 -43.01 10.35
C LEU A 282 13.23 -43.25 10.91
N LYS A 283 13.83 -42.25 11.56
CA LYS A 283 15.13 -42.39 12.23
C LYS A 283 15.04 -43.36 13.40
N GLN A 284 13.96 -43.29 14.19
CA GLN A 284 13.72 -44.23 15.28
C GLN A 284 13.53 -45.66 14.77
N ALA A 285 12.68 -45.85 13.74
CA ALA A 285 12.46 -47.18 13.16
C ALA A 285 13.77 -47.81 12.64
N ARG A 286 14.61 -47.04 11.95
CA ARG A 286 15.94 -47.52 11.48
C ARG A 286 16.86 -47.87 12.64
N ALA A 287 16.89 -47.05 13.69
CA ALA A 287 17.71 -47.32 14.87
C ALA A 287 17.25 -48.60 15.60
N GLU A 288 15.94 -48.85 15.67
CA GLU A 288 15.37 -50.08 16.22
C GLU A 288 15.74 -51.31 15.36
N GLU A 289 15.65 -51.21 14.03
CA GLU A 289 16.08 -52.28 13.11
C GLU A 289 17.59 -52.59 13.27
N ASP A 290 18.44 -51.57 13.36
CA ASP A 290 19.89 -51.71 13.56
C ASP A 290 20.22 -52.34 14.92
N ALA A 291 19.48 -51.97 15.97
CA ALA A 291 19.63 -52.55 17.32
C ALA A 291 19.24 -54.03 17.35
N LEU A 292 18.12 -54.38 16.71
CA LEU A 292 17.66 -55.77 16.56
C LEU A 292 18.66 -56.61 15.77
N ALA A 293 19.14 -56.12 14.62
CA ALA A 293 20.15 -56.82 13.82
C ALA A 293 21.46 -57.05 14.60
N SER A 294 21.91 -56.04 15.35
CA SER A 294 23.10 -56.14 16.21
C SER A 294 22.92 -57.19 17.33
N ARG A 295 21.72 -57.25 17.91
CA ARG A 295 21.36 -58.25 18.93
C ARG A 295 21.33 -59.66 18.35
N GLU A 296 20.67 -59.87 17.21
CA GLU A 296 20.59 -61.18 16.53
C GLU A 296 21.98 -61.69 16.13
N ASN A 297 22.83 -60.82 15.57
CA ASN A 297 24.20 -61.16 15.21
C ASN A 297 25.04 -61.63 16.42
N ARG A 298 24.90 -60.97 17.59
CA ARG A 298 25.60 -61.41 18.82
C ARG A 298 25.05 -62.72 19.36
N ILE A 299 23.74 -62.95 19.29
CA ILE A 299 23.13 -64.22 19.69
C ILE A 299 23.60 -65.36 18.77
N ALA A 300 23.60 -65.14 17.46
CA ALA A 300 24.07 -66.12 16.49
C ALA A 300 25.56 -66.45 16.71
N LEU A 301 26.40 -65.43 16.91
CA LEU A 301 27.83 -65.63 17.20
C LEU A 301 28.05 -66.38 18.51
N ALA A 302 27.29 -66.06 19.56
CA ALA A 302 27.32 -66.78 20.83
C ALA A 302 26.93 -68.26 20.64
N GLY A 303 25.89 -68.54 19.85
CA GLY A 303 25.47 -69.89 19.50
C GLY A 303 26.57 -70.68 18.75
N VAL A 304 27.21 -70.06 17.75
CA VAL A 304 28.33 -70.66 17.01
C VAL A 304 29.50 -70.96 17.95
N PHE A 305 29.89 -70.00 18.80
CA PHE A 305 30.97 -70.19 19.77
C PHE A 305 30.66 -71.30 20.76
N PHE A 306 29.40 -71.40 21.22
CA PHE A 306 28.96 -72.44 22.12
C PHE A 306 29.04 -73.83 21.48
N VAL A 307 28.55 -73.99 20.24
CA VAL A 307 28.58 -75.28 19.51
C VAL A 307 30.02 -75.72 19.25
N ILE A 308 30.88 -74.83 18.72
CA ILE A 308 32.30 -75.15 18.47
C ILE A 308 33.02 -75.47 19.79
N GLY A 309 32.74 -74.69 20.84
CA GLY A 309 33.30 -74.90 22.17
C GLY A 309 32.91 -76.25 22.77
N ALA A 310 31.64 -76.65 22.65
CA ALA A 310 31.14 -77.94 23.12
C ALA A 310 31.77 -79.12 22.33
N LEU A 311 31.90 -79.00 21.01
CA LEU A 311 32.57 -80.00 20.17
C LEU A 311 34.06 -80.13 20.54
N ALA A 312 34.76 -79.01 20.75
CA ALA A 312 36.17 -79.01 21.17
C ALA A 312 36.36 -79.61 22.58
N ALA A 313 35.46 -79.31 23.51
CA ALA A 313 35.45 -79.92 24.84
C ALA A 313 35.21 -81.44 24.77
N GLY A 314 34.26 -81.89 23.93
CA GLY A 314 34.01 -83.30 23.65
C GLY A 314 35.21 -84.01 23.02
N ALA A 315 35.87 -83.38 22.06
CA ALA A 315 37.13 -83.88 21.49
C ALA A 315 38.25 -83.94 22.54
N GLY A 316 38.31 -82.96 23.45
CA GLY A 316 39.22 -82.96 24.60
C GLY A 316 39.02 -84.18 25.50
N LEU A 317 37.77 -84.52 25.82
CA LEU A 317 37.41 -85.74 26.58
C LEU A 317 37.79 -87.03 25.83
N MET A 318 37.60 -87.07 24.51
CA MET A 318 37.98 -88.21 23.68
C MET A 318 39.52 -88.41 23.66
N PHE A 319 40.29 -87.34 23.46
CA PHE A 319 41.76 -87.41 23.49
C PHE A 319 42.31 -87.77 24.87
N TYR A 320 41.63 -87.34 25.94
CA TYR A 320 41.96 -87.74 27.31
C TYR A 320 41.82 -89.26 27.48
N ASN A 321 40.72 -89.86 26.98
CA ASN A 321 40.52 -91.31 27.00
C ASN A 321 41.54 -92.07 26.14
N GLN A 322 42.05 -91.47 25.06
CA GLN A 322 43.13 -92.04 24.22
C GLN A 322 44.54 -91.87 24.82
N LYS A 323 44.68 -91.36 26.06
CA LYS A 323 45.96 -91.02 26.73
C LYS A 323 46.82 -89.98 26.00
N ASN A 324 46.26 -89.24 25.03
CA ASN A 324 46.95 -88.14 24.34
C ASN A 324 46.75 -86.82 25.10
N LEU A 325 47.48 -86.66 26.20
CA LEU A 325 47.29 -85.57 27.16
C LEU A 325 47.56 -84.17 26.58
N ARG A 326 48.45 -84.04 25.59
CA ARG A 326 48.77 -82.75 24.97
C ARG A 326 47.58 -82.21 24.18
N ASN A 327 46.97 -83.05 23.33
CA ASN A 327 45.81 -82.66 22.53
C ASN A 327 44.55 -82.49 23.39
N ALA A 328 44.41 -83.28 24.46
CA ALA A 328 43.31 -83.13 25.42
C ALA A 328 43.31 -81.76 26.11
N LYS A 329 44.48 -81.28 26.55
CA LYS A 329 44.62 -79.94 27.18
C LYS A 329 44.35 -78.81 26.20
N ILE A 330 44.83 -78.92 24.95
CA ILE A 330 44.62 -77.90 23.92
C ILE A 330 43.14 -77.83 23.52
N ALA A 331 42.51 -78.97 23.22
CA ALA A 331 41.10 -79.03 22.82
C ALA A 331 40.14 -78.65 23.97
N GLY A 332 40.41 -79.12 25.19
CA GLY A 332 39.64 -78.75 26.38
C GLY A 332 39.80 -77.27 26.75
N GLY A 333 41.02 -76.74 26.68
CA GLY A 333 41.28 -75.31 26.91
C GLY A 333 40.63 -74.41 25.86
N ALA A 334 40.74 -74.77 24.57
CA ALA A 334 40.06 -74.05 23.48
C ALA A 334 38.52 -74.11 23.64
N GLY A 335 37.98 -75.27 24.03
CA GLY A 335 36.55 -75.44 24.31
C GLY A 335 36.06 -74.54 25.45
N ALA A 336 36.80 -74.49 26.56
CA ALA A 336 36.46 -73.63 27.70
C ALA A 336 36.48 -72.14 27.35
N VAL A 337 37.48 -71.69 26.58
CA VAL A 337 37.59 -70.29 26.13
C VAL A 337 36.42 -69.92 25.20
N LEU A 338 36.04 -70.80 24.27
CA LEU A 338 34.92 -70.55 23.36
C LEU A 338 33.58 -70.51 24.09
N ILE A 339 33.36 -71.38 25.09
CA ILE A 339 32.14 -71.37 25.92
C ILE A 339 32.06 -70.09 26.76
N LEU A 340 33.18 -69.64 27.35
CA LEU A 340 33.25 -68.36 28.06
C LEU A 340 32.99 -67.18 27.12
N GLY A 341 33.57 -67.21 25.92
CA GLY A 341 33.31 -66.21 24.87
C GLY A 341 31.84 -66.16 24.47
N ALA A 342 31.19 -67.31 24.33
CA ALA A 342 29.75 -67.40 24.07
C ALA A 342 28.92 -66.77 25.20
N ALA A 343 29.25 -67.05 26.46
CA ALA A 343 28.57 -66.47 27.61
C ALA A 343 28.73 -64.93 27.67
N VAL A 344 29.93 -64.42 27.40
CA VAL A 344 30.19 -62.97 27.34
C VAL A 344 29.40 -62.32 26.21
N LEU A 345 29.41 -62.89 25.00
CA LEU A 345 28.64 -62.36 23.86
C LEU A 345 27.13 -62.36 24.13
N PHE A 346 26.63 -63.38 24.83
CA PHE A 346 25.22 -63.50 25.18
C PHE A 346 24.78 -62.50 26.25
N VAL A 347 25.61 -62.25 27.27
CA VAL A 347 25.33 -61.31 28.37
C VAL A 347 25.51 -59.87 27.91
N THR A 348 26.50 -59.60 27.07
CA THR A 348 26.79 -58.26 26.56
C THR A 348 25.97 -57.90 25.32
N ARG A 349 24.96 -58.70 24.94
CA ARG A 349 24.11 -58.37 23.78
C ARG A 349 23.38 -57.03 24.01
N PRO A 350 23.26 -56.16 22.99
CA PRO A 350 22.48 -54.93 23.11
C PRO A 350 21.01 -55.26 23.33
N ASP A 351 20.31 -54.34 24.00
CA ASP A 351 18.86 -54.41 24.16
C ASP A 351 18.14 -54.23 22.83
N ALA A 352 16.88 -54.67 22.77
CA ALA A 352 16.07 -54.66 21.56
C ALA A 352 15.52 -53.27 21.19
N HIS A 353 15.73 -52.26 22.03
CA HIS A 353 15.22 -50.90 21.86
C HIS A 353 16.39 -49.92 21.71
N ALA A 354 16.30 -49.03 20.73
CA ALA A 354 17.25 -47.93 20.57
C ALA A 354 16.72 -46.68 21.28
N GLU A 355 17.50 -46.10 22.19
CA GLU A 355 17.21 -44.79 22.76
C GLU A 355 17.94 -43.71 21.94
N ILE A 356 17.20 -42.88 21.21
CA ILE A 356 17.73 -41.68 20.57
C ILE A 356 17.52 -40.51 21.54
N ALA A 357 18.59 -39.78 21.86
CA ALA A 357 18.50 -38.58 22.69
C ALA A 357 17.61 -37.53 22.02
N GLU A 358 16.59 -37.04 22.73
CA GLU A 358 15.74 -35.93 22.27
C GLU A 358 16.58 -34.66 22.14
N GLU A 359 16.75 -34.19 20.90
CA GLU A 359 17.26 -32.85 20.65
C GLU A 359 16.16 -31.85 21.03
N THR A 360 16.28 -31.29 22.23
CA THR A 360 15.30 -30.37 22.80
C THR A 360 15.33 -29.07 22.00
N ALA A 361 14.34 -28.86 21.14
CA ALA A 361 14.17 -27.61 20.43
C ALA A 361 13.91 -26.48 21.45
N ALA A 362 14.85 -25.55 21.54
CA ALA A 362 14.76 -24.39 22.43
C ALA A 362 13.52 -23.55 22.08
N VAL A 363 12.57 -23.49 23.00
CA VAL A 363 11.42 -22.58 22.92
C VAL A 363 11.92 -21.17 23.21
N ALA A 364 12.02 -20.35 22.18
CA ALA A 364 12.42 -18.95 22.30
C ALA A 364 11.36 -18.15 23.08
N ALA A 365 11.81 -17.41 24.09
CA ALA A 365 10.98 -16.61 24.98
C ALA A 365 10.22 -15.50 24.24
N THR A 366 8.92 -15.41 24.49
CA THR A 366 8.00 -14.37 24.00
C THR A 366 8.20 -13.06 24.76
N GLY A 367 9.15 -12.24 24.30
CA GLY A 367 9.19 -10.81 24.62
C GLY A 367 8.27 -10.01 23.70
N ALA A 368 7.81 -8.83 24.14
CA ALA A 368 7.08 -7.89 23.29
C ALA A 368 7.86 -7.62 21.99
N PRO A 369 7.20 -7.60 20.82
CA PRO A 369 7.87 -7.57 19.54
C PRO A 369 8.58 -6.22 19.36
N LYS A 370 9.91 -6.23 19.49
CA LYS A 370 10.74 -5.07 19.15
C LYS A 370 10.72 -4.88 17.64
N LEU A 371 10.57 -3.64 17.18
CA LEU A 371 10.62 -3.32 15.75
C LEU A 371 11.92 -3.88 15.13
N ALA A 372 11.76 -4.65 14.05
CA ALA A 372 12.88 -5.21 13.31
C ALA A 372 13.80 -4.09 12.80
N GLN A 373 15.12 -4.29 12.93
CA GLN A 373 16.13 -3.34 12.46
C GLN A 373 16.80 -3.86 11.20
N GLY A 374 17.21 -2.96 10.31
CA GLY A 374 17.88 -3.31 9.08
C GLY A 374 17.40 -2.49 7.88
N ASN A 375 17.90 -2.85 6.70
CA ASN A 375 17.51 -2.25 5.44
C ASN A 375 16.47 -3.13 4.76
N PHE A 376 15.41 -2.50 4.27
CA PHE A 376 14.30 -3.14 3.61
C PHE A 376 14.02 -2.46 2.27
N LEU A 377 13.66 -3.25 1.27
CA LEU A 377 13.03 -2.76 0.06
C LEU A 377 11.55 -3.13 0.12
N CYS A 378 10.68 -2.12 0.09
CA CYS A 378 9.25 -2.29 0.19
C CYS A 378 8.59 -2.11 -1.18
N THR A 379 8.04 -3.20 -1.69
CA THR A 379 7.36 -3.23 -2.99
C THR A 379 5.85 -3.16 -2.79
N ILE A 380 5.20 -2.33 -3.59
CA ILE A 380 3.75 -2.11 -3.54
C ILE A 380 2.99 -3.43 -3.76
N ARG A 381 1.87 -3.60 -3.06
CA ARG A 381 0.90 -4.69 -3.23
C ARG A 381 -0.39 -4.10 -3.79
N PRO A 382 -0.55 -4.01 -5.13
CA PRO A 382 -1.74 -3.40 -5.74
C PRO A 382 -3.04 -4.11 -5.34
N ASP A 383 -2.97 -5.42 -5.06
CA ASP A 383 -4.08 -6.25 -4.59
C ASP A 383 -4.60 -5.87 -3.19
N ARG A 384 -3.73 -5.31 -2.35
CA ARG A 384 -4.04 -4.82 -0.99
C ARG A 384 -4.13 -3.29 -0.91
N SER A 385 -3.87 -2.59 -2.02
CA SER A 385 -3.80 -1.13 -2.06
C SER A 385 -5.02 -0.52 -2.72
N ARG A 386 -5.39 0.67 -2.24
CA ARG A 386 -6.27 1.60 -2.93
C ARG A 386 -5.43 2.78 -3.39
N ILE A 387 -5.21 2.88 -4.69
CA ILE A 387 -4.36 3.90 -5.31
C ILE A 387 -5.26 4.88 -6.08
N THR A 388 -5.11 6.17 -5.81
CA THR A 388 -5.90 7.25 -6.40
C THR A 388 -5.00 8.29 -7.07
N VAL A 389 -3.91 8.70 -6.43
CA VAL A 389 -3.05 9.81 -6.92
C VAL A 389 -1.55 9.54 -6.81
N SER A 390 -1.14 8.50 -6.08
CA SER A 390 0.27 8.20 -5.85
C SER A 390 0.89 7.34 -6.96
N ALA A 391 2.20 7.53 -7.17
CA ALA A 391 3.02 6.62 -7.94
C ALA A 391 3.26 5.32 -7.15
N THR A 392 3.45 4.21 -7.88
CA THR A 392 3.57 2.86 -7.30
C THR A 392 5.03 2.36 -7.29
N THR A 393 5.99 3.25 -7.02
CA THR A 393 7.42 2.92 -7.00
C THR A 393 7.83 2.21 -5.71
N ASP A 394 8.87 1.39 -5.77
CA ASP A 394 9.44 0.75 -4.59
C ASP A 394 9.99 1.78 -3.60
N VAL A 395 9.74 1.54 -2.31
CA VAL A 395 10.13 2.42 -1.22
C VAL A 395 11.21 1.74 -0.38
N PRO A 396 12.44 2.24 -0.39
CA PRO A 396 13.47 1.67 0.45
C PRO A 396 13.45 2.30 1.85
N ILE A 397 13.55 1.46 2.87
CA ILE A 397 13.38 1.82 4.29
C ILE A 397 14.53 1.25 5.11
N ALA A 398 15.27 2.11 5.80
CA ALA A 398 16.28 1.72 6.79
C ALA A 398 15.71 1.94 8.20
N ILE A 399 15.50 0.86 8.95
CA ILE A 399 14.97 0.91 10.31
C ILE A 399 16.12 0.81 11.32
N GLY A 400 16.35 1.89 12.03
CA GLY A 400 17.32 2.01 13.12
C GLY A 400 16.70 1.73 14.49
N LYS A 401 17.53 1.91 15.53
CA LYS A 401 17.11 1.73 16.93
C LYS A 401 16.02 2.73 17.31
N GLY A 402 15.13 2.30 18.20
CA GLY A 402 14.10 3.17 18.79
C GLY A 402 13.08 3.75 17.80
N GLY A 403 12.87 3.11 16.63
CA GLY A 403 11.94 3.61 15.62
C GLY A 403 12.49 4.71 14.71
N CYS A 404 13.81 4.90 14.69
CA CYS A 404 14.44 5.86 13.78
C CYS A 404 14.47 5.31 12.35
N VAL A 405 13.65 5.85 11.45
CA VAL A 405 13.57 5.43 10.05
C VAL A 405 14.38 6.38 9.16
N ASN A 406 15.16 5.81 8.24
CA ASN A 406 16.02 6.51 7.27
C ASN A 406 16.98 7.53 7.93
N GLY A 407 17.35 7.29 9.19
CA GLY A 407 18.26 8.13 9.97
C GLY A 407 17.72 9.50 10.39
N ARG A 408 16.48 9.85 10.03
CA ARG A 408 15.93 11.21 10.23
C ARG A 408 14.49 11.25 10.74
N THR A 409 13.71 10.20 10.50
CA THR A 409 12.27 10.21 10.77
C THR A 409 11.97 9.35 11.98
N GLN A 410 11.60 9.99 13.08
CA GLN A 410 11.22 9.30 14.31
C GLN A 410 9.81 8.74 14.21
N TYR A 411 9.67 7.41 14.27
CA TYR A 411 8.39 6.72 14.42
C TYR A 411 8.14 6.45 15.91
N THR A 412 6.87 6.41 16.31
CA THR A 412 6.44 6.06 17.67
C THR A 412 5.48 4.89 17.61
N GLN A 413 5.40 4.08 18.67
CA GLN A 413 4.43 3.01 18.74
C GLN A 413 3.01 3.60 18.81
N GLY A 414 2.13 3.17 17.91
CA GLY A 414 0.71 3.50 17.91
C GLY A 414 -0.11 2.53 18.76
N ALA A 415 -1.40 2.80 18.90
CA ALA A 415 -2.33 1.99 19.68
C ALA A 415 -2.64 0.60 19.07
N ASP A 416 -2.29 0.39 17.80
CA ASP A 416 -2.49 -0.84 17.04
C ASP A 416 -1.23 -1.72 16.96
N ASP A 417 -0.27 -1.50 17.88
CA ASP A 417 1.06 -2.14 17.92
C ASP A 417 1.93 -1.91 16.68
N ARG A 418 1.49 -1.04 15.75
CA ARG A 418 2.33 -0.60 14.61
C ARG A 418 3.15 0.61 15.01
N TRP A 419 4.34 0.71 14.44
CA TRP A 419 5.16 1.90 14.54
C TRP A 419 4.70 2.90 13.51
N GLN A 420 4.38 4.12 13.91
CA GLN A 420 3.73 5.10 13.06
C GLN A 420 4.43 6.45 13.05
N ARG A 421 4.31 7.14 11.92
CA ARG A 421 4.70 8.53 11.73
C ARG A 421 3.65 9.28 10.93
N ILE A 422 3.22 10.44 11.45
CA ILE A 422 2.43 11.39 10.65
C ILE A 422 3.38 12.42 10.01
N LEU A 423 3.28 12.55 8.69
CA LEU A 423 4.01 13.52 7.89
C LEU A 423 3.02 14.58 7.39
N VAL A 424 3.32 15.83 7.71
CA VAL A 424 2.59 16.99 7.22
C VAL A 424 3.60 17.85 6.46
N PRO A 425 3.73 17.72 5.14
CA PRO A 425 4.62 18.55 4.31
C PRO A 425 4.16 20.03 4.25
N ASN A 426 5.08 20.92 3.89
CA ASN A 426 4.81 22.36 3.73
C ASN A 426 4.22 22.69 2.36
N ASP A 427 4.53 21.87 1.36
CA ASP A 427 4.42 22.16 -0.06
C ASP A 427 3.50 21.19 -0.81
N GLU A 428 2.91 20.21 -0.10
CA GLU A 428 1.81 19.37 -0.58
C GLU A 428 0.57 19.58 0.29
N ALA A 429 -0.61 19.41 -0.31
CA ALA A 429 -1.92 19.41 0.36
C ALA A 429 -2.33 18.00 0.82
N THR A 430 -1.39 17.27 1.43
CA THR A 430 -1.62 15.90 1.87
C THR A 430 -1.03 15.67 3.25
N VAL A 431 -1.79 15.02 4.13
CA VAL A 431 -1.24 14.43 5.36
C VAL A 431 -1.05 12.94 5.14
N THR A 432 0.13 12.43 5.50
CA THR A 432 0.47 11.01 5.35
C THR A 432 0.62 10.38 6.72
N VAL A 433 -0.07 9.27 6.95
CA VAL A 433 0.15 8.39 8.11
C VAL A 433 0.89 7.14 7.60
N ALA A 434 2.19 7.10 7.86
CA ALA A 434 3.04 5.96 7.54
C ALA A 434 3.10 5.02 8.75
N SER A 435 2.90 3.72 8.56
CA SER A 435 2.94 2.73 9.63
C SER A 435 3.67 1.45 9.22
N ILE A 436 4.47 0.89 10.11
CA ILE A 436 5.26 -0.32 9.91
C ILE A 436 4.89 -1.32 11.01
N ASP A 437 4.65 -2.57 10.66
CA ASP A 437 4.44 -3.64 11.63
C ASP A 437 5.73 -3.95 12.42
N ALA A 438 5.61 -4.62 13.56
CA ALA A 438 6.79 -4.90 14.38
C ALA A 438 7.84 -5.78 13.68
N THR A 439 7.46 -6.60 12.68
CA THR A 439 8.42 -7.42 11.92
C THR A 439 9.14 -6.65 10.80
N GLY A 440 8.70 -5.42 10.49
CA GLY A 440 9.26 -4.61 9.41
C GLY A 440 8.92 -5.12 8.01
N ARG A 441 7.93 -6.01 7.87
CA ARG A 441 7.56 -6.69 6.62
C ARG A 441 6.32 -6.11 5.95
N ASP A 442 5.47 -5.43 6.71
CA ASP A 442 4.23 -4.83 6.23
C ASP A 442 4.30 -3.31 6.50
N TYR A 443 4.45 -2.55 5.42
CA TYR A 443 4.49 -1.09 5.46
C TYR A 443 3.22 -0.54 4.81
N ARG A 444 2.53 0.34 5.53
CA ARG A 444 1.27 0.94 5.09
C ARG A 444 1.38 2.45 5.11
N VAL A 445 0.92 3.09 4.04
CA VAL A 445 0.85 4.53 3.89
C VAL A 445 -0.58 4.93 3.60
N ASP A 446 -1.21 5.60 4.58
CA ASP A 446 -2.53 6.19 4.45
C ASP A 446 -2.36 7.68 4.09
N ARG A 447 -2.91 8.13 2.96
CA ARG A 447 -2.85 9.54 2.53
C ARG A 447 -4.22 10.19 2.62
N TYR A 448 -4.23 11.35 3.25
CA TYR A 448 -5.39 12.21 3.41
C TYR A 448 -5.19 13.44 2.54
N LEU A 449 -5.98 13.53 1.47
CA LEU A 449 -5.98 14.71 0.61
C LEU A 449 -6.92 15.71 1.29
N LEU A 450 -6.36 16.80 1.80
CA LEU A 450 -7.09 17.75 2.66
C LEU A 450 -7.29 19.09 1.94
N ASP A 451 -8.31 19.82 2.38
CA ASP A 451 -8.51 21.22 1.99
C ASP A 451 -7.46 22.15 2.64
N ALA A 452 -7.34 23.37 2.10
CA ALA A 452 -6.37 24.35 2.55
C ALA A 452 -6.50 24.73 4.05
N GLU A 453 -7.72 24.78 4.59
CA GLU A 453 -7.95 25.15 6.00
C GLU A 453 -7.45 24.04 6.93
N THR A 454 -7.86 22.80 6.65
CA THR A 454 -7.44 21.62 7.42
C THR A 454 -5.93 21.41 7.34
N MET A 455 -5.31 21.62 6.17
CA MET A 455 -3.86 21.59 6.01
C MET A 455 -3.16 22.67 6.84
N THR A 456 -3.72 23.88 6.91
CA THR A 456 -3.16 24.97 7.72
C THR A 456 -3.14 24.58 9.19
N LYS A 457 -4.27 24.09 9.72
CA LYS A 457 -4.36 23.58 11.10
C LYS A 457 -3.36 22.46 11.36
N ALA A 458 -3.26 21.47 10.46
CA ALA A 458 -2.32 20.37 10.60
C ALA A 458 -0.85 20.85 10.64
N ARG A 459 -0.50 21.85 9.83
CA ARG A 459 0.86 22.46 9.81
C ARG A 459 1.14 23.25 11.08
N GLU A 460 0.17 23.97 11.62
CA GLU A 460 0.26 24.67 12.90
C GLU A 460 0.48 23.68 14.05
N THR A 461 -0.32 22.61 14.12
CA THR A 461 -0.14 21.55 15.14
C THR A 461 1.23 20.89 15.01
N ARG A 462 1.68 20.59 13.77
CA ARG A 462 3.03 20.06 13.51
C ARG A 462 4.13 21.04 13.95
N ALA A 463 3.93 22.35 13.85
CA ALA A 463 4.95 23.33 14.23
C ALA A 463 5.20 23.37 15.75
N ALA A 464 4.23 22.96 16.57
CA ALA A 464 4.33 22.99 18.04
C ALA A 464 5.47 22.13 18.61
N ILE A 465 5.80 21.01 17.96
CA ILE A 465 6.89 20.10 18.34
C ILE A 465 7.71 19.79 17.10
N THR A 466 8.97 20.21 17.09
CA THR A 466 9.89 19.96 15.97
C THR A 466 11.05 19.11 16.43
N LEU A 467 11.06 17.84 16.01
CA LEU A 467 12.21 16.95 16.15
C LEU A 467 13.09 17.06 14.91
N LYS A 468 14.32 17.55 15.09
CA LYS A 468 15.30 17.72 14.01
C LYS A 468 15.97 16.39 13.61
N SER A 469 16.03 15.45 14.53
CA SER A 469 16.62 14.13 14.34
C SER A 469 15.85 13.11 15.17
N CYS A 470 16.13 11.83 14.95
CA CYS A 470 15.67 10.77 15.83
C CYS A 470 16.19 10.98 17.26
N THR A 471 15.44 10.47 18.24
CA THR A 471 15.71 10.67 19.67
C THR A 471 15.41 9.41 20.47
N ALA A 472 16.12 9.23 21.58
CA ALA A 472 15.84 8.21 22.57
C ALA A 472 15.22 8.78 23.86
N ASN A 473 15.00 10.10 23.91
CA ASN A 473 14.45 10.79 25.08
C ASN A 473 12.95 10.46 25.23
N PRO A 474 12.51 9.83 26.34
CA PRO A 474 11.11 9.46 26.55
C PRO A 474 10.13 10.63 26.48
N ASP A 475 10.52 11.81 26.99
CA ASP A 475 9.65 12.99 27.01
C ASP A 475 9.43 13.55 25.60
N GLU A 476 10.48 13.54 24.78
CA GLU A 476 10.39 13.95 23.37
C GLU A 476 9.55 12.98 22.53
N LEU A 477 9.67 11.67 22.81
CA LEU A 477 8.85 10.64 22.17
C LEU A 477 7.38 10.75 22.57
N ALA A 478 7.09 11.01 23.85
CA ALA A 478 5.74 11.25 24.35
C ALA A 478 5.13 12.53 23.75
N GLY A 479 5.92 13.61 23.67
CA GLY A 479 5.51 14.84 22.99
C GLY A 479 5.17 14.61 21.52
N LEU A 480 6.03 13.90 20.79
CA LEU A 480 5.74 13.53 19.39
C LEU A 480 4.47 12.69 19.27
N ALA A 481 4.27 11.70 20.14
CA ALA A 481 3.06 10.88 20.12
C ALA A 481 1.79 11.74 20.32
N ALA A 482 1.79 12.61 21.33
CA ALA A 482 0.68 13.51 21.60
C ALA A 482 0.38 14.47 20.42
N GLN A 483 1.41 15.00 19.78
CA GLN A 483 1.25 15.83 18.58
C GLN A 483 0.62 15.03 17.42
N GLN A 484 1.07 13.80 17.18
CA GLN A 484 0.51 12.95 16.14
C GLN A 484 -0.94 12.61 16.41
N ASP A 485 -1.30 12.35 17.67
CA ASP A 485 -2.69 12.08 18.05
C ASP A 485 -3.58 13.32 17.84
N ALA A 486 -3.07 14.51 18.17
CA ALA A 486 -3.76 15.76 17.88
C ALA A 486 -3.99 15.96 16.37
N ILE A 487 -2.97 15.74 15.54
CA ILE A 487 -3.13 15.80 14.08
C ILE A 487 -4.15 14.75 13.61
N ARG A 488 -4.05 13.52 14.09
CA ARG A 488 -4.96 12.42 13.72
C ARG A 488 -6.42 12.72 14.05
N SER A 489 -6.70 13.33 15.20
CA SER A 489 -8.05 13.71 15.58
C SER A 489 -8.69 14.76 14.67
N ALA A 490 -7.89 15.51 13.92
CA ALA A 490 -8.36 16.48 12.95
C ALA A 490 -8.51 15.90 11.52
N LEU A 491 -8.05 14.66 11.29
CA LEU A 491 -8.17 14.01 9.99
C LEU A 491 -9.57 13.42 9.78
N PRO A 492 -10.03 13.30 8.51
CA PRO A 492 -11.20 12.51 8.17
C PRO A 492 -11.10 11.08 8.70
N ALA A 493 -12.25 10.41 8.89
CA ALA A 493 -12.27 9.06 9.46
C ALA A 493 -11.60 8.01 8.56
N SER A 494 -11.69 8.17 7.25
CA SER A 494 -11.03 7.32 6.26
C SER A 494 -10.06 8.13 5.42
N PRO A 495 -8.91 7.58 5.02
CA PRO A 495 -8.03 8.22 4.06
C PRO A 495 -8.63 8.23 2.65
N ASN A 496 -8.07 9.05 1.76
CA ASN A 496 -8.36 9.00 0.32
C ASN A 496 -7.54 7.91 -0.37
N GLU A 497 -6.43 7.48 0.20
CA GLU A 497 -5.54 6.51 -0.43
C GLU A 497 -4.89 5.62 0.63
N ARG A 498 -4.72 4.35 0.28
CA ARG A 498 -4.02 3.37 1.10
C ARG A 498 -3.05 2.59 0.23
N LEU A 499 -1.76 2.79 0.47
CA LEU A 499 -0.69 2.06 -0.18
C LEU A 499 -0.16 1.01 0.80
N VAL A 500 -0.27 -0.26 0.44
CA VAL A 500 0.24 -1.38 1.22
C VAL A 500 1.45 -1.94 0.51
N TYR A 501 2.55 -2.09 1.22
CA TYR A 501 3.82 -2.58 0.71
C TYR A 501 4.25 -3.83 1.48
N ARG A 502 4.84 -4.76 0.74
CA ARG A 502 5.56 -5.90 1.30
C ARG A 502 7.06 -5.57 1.32
N CYS A 503 7.64 -5.55 2.49
CA CYS A 503 9.05 -5.26 2.72
C CYS A 503 9.87 -6.53 2.87
N GLN A 504 11.02 -6.58 2.17
CA GLN A 504 11.98 -7.67 2.26
C GLN A 504 13.35 -7.13 2.67
N PRO A 505 14.14 -7.88 3.47
CA PRO A 505 15.50 -7.48 3.80
C PRO A 505 16.34 -7.28 2.53
N ALA A 506 16.94 -6.11 2.39
CA ALA A 506 17.84 -5.79 1.28
C ALA A 506 19.29 -6.02 1.72
N SER A 507 20.04 -6.86 0.98
CA SER A 507 21.48 -7.06 1.19
C SER A 507 22.27 -6.14 0.26
N GLY A 508 23.05 -5.21 0.81
CA GLY A 508 23.97 -4.36 0.05
C GLY A 508 23.76 -2.85 0.21
N ALA A 509 24.88 -2.12 0.24
CA ALA A 509 25.00 -0.70 0.56
C ALA A 509 24.32 0.24 -0.46
N ALA A 510 23.91 1.41 0.04
CA ALA A 510 23.37 2.56 -0.67
C ALA A 510 21.93 2.44 -1.18
N VAL A 511 20.99 2.30 -0.24
CA VAL A 511 19.70 3.00 -0.40
C VAL A 511 20.00 4.49 -0.30
N LYS A 512 20.20 5.15 -1.45
CA LYS A 512 20.06 6.60 -1.51
C LYS A 512 18.57 6.87 -1.31
N PRO A 513 18.14 7.64 -0.28
CA PRO A 513 16.74 7.97 -0.15
C PRO A 513 16.31 8.65 -1.45
N ALA A 514 15.21 8.18 -2.04
CA ALA A 514 14.51 8.97 -3.04
C ALA A 514 14.31 10.36 -2.43
N ALA A 515 14.73 11.40 -3.15
CA ALA A 515 14.26 12.74 -2.84
C ALA A 515 12.73 12.63 -2.77
N ALA A 516 12.16 13.11 -1.67
CA ALA A 516 10.71 13.23 -1.58
C ALA A 516 10.24 14.02 -2.82
N PRO A 517 9.12 13.62 -3.45
CA PRO A 517 8.53 14.43 -4.51
C PRO A 517 8.22 15.86 -4.04
#